data_AF-A0A9C8C3W8-F1
#
_entry.id   AF-A0A9C8C3W8-F1
#
_cell.length_a   1.000
_cell.length_b   1.000
_cell.length_c   1.000
_cell.angle_alpha   90.00
_cell.angle_beta   90.00
_cell.angle_gamma   90.00
#
_symmetry.space_group_name_H-M   'P 1'
#
loop_
_entity.id
_entity.type
_entity.pdbx_description
1 polymer ?
#
loop_
_entity_poly.entity_id
_entity_poly.type
_entity_poly.pdbx_seq_one_letter_code
_entity_poly.pdbx_strand_id
1 'polypeptide(L)' 'MSLHEVRGSLYKTKGVVLKSIKLGEADKIITFLTESHGKVSAVAKGVRRTKSKFGGRLEPFTHVDLLLYKGKSLD' A
#
# COMPACT_ATOMS: atom_id res chain seq x y z
N MET A 1 10.73 30.20 1.02
CA MET A 1 10.31 29.53 2.27
C MET A 1 10.98 28.18 2.31
N SER A 2 11.94 28.02 3.23
CA SER A 2 12.71 26.79 3.41
C SER A 2 11.94 25.81 4.30
N LEU A 3 11.94 24.53 3.94
CA LEU A 3 12.31 23.48 4.89
C LEU A 3 12.83 22.26 4.13
N HIS A 4 14.04 21.85 4.47
CA HIS A 4 14.57 20.53 4.17
C HIS A 4 13.66 19.47 4.80
N GLU A 5 13.40 18.34 4.13
CA GLU A 5 13.52 17.00 4.74
C GLU A 5 13.27 15.89 3.70
N VAL A 6 14.32 15.14 3.37
CA VAL A 6 14.16 13.78 2.83
C VAL A 6 13.81 12.86 4.01
N ARG A 7 12.52 12.73 4.32
CA ARG A 7 11.94 11.67 5.17
C ARG A 7 10.63 11.23 4.50
N GLY A 8 10.46 9.93 4.22
CA GLY A 8 9.31 9.44 3.47
C GLY A 8 7.99 9.96 4.03
N SER A 9 7.21 10.63 3.19
CA SER A 9 5.94 11.25 3.60
C SER A 9 4.83 10.20 3.63
N LEU A 10 4.04 10.19 4.71
CA LEU A 10 2.78 9.47 4.77
C LEU A 10 1.72 10.29 4.03
N TYR A 11 0.95 9.64 3.16
CA TYR A 11 -0.16 10.28 2.46
C TYR A 11 -1.40 9.39 2.47
N LYS A 12 -2.56 10.05 2.43
CA LYS A 12 -3.87 9.40 2.37
C LYS A 12 -4.41 9.48 0.95
N THR A 13 -5.07 8.43 0.50
CA THR A 13 -5.80 8.40 -0.78
C THR A 13 -6.85 7.31 -0.73
N LYS A 14 -7.85 7.36 -1.61
CA LYS A 14 -8.73 6.23 -1.89
C LYS A 14 -8.27 5.51 -3.15
N GLY A 15 -8.68 4.25 -3.29
CA GLY A 15 -8.38 3.48 -4.48
C GLY A 15 -9.00 2.09 -4.49
N VAL A 16 -8.82 1.40 -5.61
CA VAL A 16 -9.28 0.03 -5.83
C VAL A 16 -8.08 -0.90 -5.92
N VAL A 17 -8.16 -2.05 -5.26
CA VAL A 17 -7.16 -3.12 -5.38
C VAL A 17 -7.24 -3.72 -6.78
N LEU A 18 -6.13 -3.69 -7.53
CA LEU A 18 -6.03 -4.33 -8.84
C LEU A 18 -5.46 -5.75 -8.73
N LYS A 19 -4.42 -5.92 -7.93
CA LYS A 19 -3.66 -7.16 -7.82
C LYS A 19 -3.04 -7.29 -6.45
N SER A 20 -2.97 -8.52 -5.94
CA SER A 20 -2.23 -8.89 -4.73
C SER A 20 -1.29 -10.05 -5.08
N ILE A 21 0.00 -9.90 -4.81
CA ILE A 21 1.01 -10.97 -4.93
C ILE A 21 1.64 -11.28 -3.58
N LYS A 22 1.93 -12.55 -3.32
CA LYS A 22 2.64 -12.96 -2.10
C LYS A 22 4.06 -12.39 -2.12
N LEU A 23 4.49 -11.83 -0.99
CA LEU A 23 5.88 -11.43 -0.76
C LEU A 23 6.38 -12.18 0.48
N GLY A 24 7.24 -13.18 0.27
CA GLY A 24 7.67 -14.08 1.32
C GLY A 24 6.49 -14.75 2.05
N GLU A 25 6.69 -15.07 3.33
CA GLU A 25 5.72 -15.81 4.12
C GLU A 25 4.61 -14.92 4.69
N ALA A 26 4.96 -13.74 5.18
CA ALA A 26 4.06 -12.90 5.98
C ALA A 26 3.44 -11.72 5.21
N ASP A 27 3.98 -11.37 4.03
CA ASP A 27 3.68 -10.10 3.37
C ASP A 27 2.98 -10.29 2.01
N LYS A 28 2.42 -9.20 1.49
CA LYS A 28 1.94 -9.10 0.10
C LYS A 28 2.43 -7.79 -0.52
N ILE A 29 2.68 -7.79 -1.82
CA ILE A 29 2.70 -6.55 -2.62
C ILE A 29 1.33 -6.38 -3.23
N ILE A 30 0.76 -5.18 -3.08
CA ILE A 30 -0.58 -4.86 -3.56
C ILE A 30 -0.49 -3.68 -4.51
N THR A 31 -1.11 -3.84 -5.68
CA THR A 31 -1.23 -2.78 -6.67
C THR A 31 -2.62 -2.17 -6.57
N PHE A 32 -2.68 -0.85 -6.47
CA PHE A 32 -3.89 -0.05 -6.36
C PHE A 32 -4.00 0.89 -7.56
N LEU A 33 -5.22 1.12 -8.04
CA LEU A 33 -5.55 2.34 -8.78
C LEU A 33 -6.11 3.35 -7.79
N THR A 34 -5.43 4.48 -7.64
CA THR A 34 -5.79 5.51 -6.65
C THR A 34 -6.36 6.75 -7.33
N GLU A 35 -7.22 7.47 -6.62
CA GLU A 35 -7.85 8.70 -7.14
C GLU A 35 -6.84 9.81 -7.46
N SER A 36 -5.86 10.03 -6.58
CA SER A 36 -4.96 11.20 -6.67
C SER A 36 -3.53 10.87 -7.11
N HIS A 37 -3.13 9.60 -7.14
CA HIS A 37 -1.75 9.17 -7.40
C HIS A 37 -1.63 8.15 -8.53
N GLY A 38 -2.73 7.85 -9.23
CA GLY A 38 -2.77 6.86 -10.30
C GLY A 38 -2.45 5.45 -9.80
N LYS A 39 -1.71 4.67 -10.58
CA LYS A 39 -1.34 3.29 -10.24
C LYS A 39 -0.17 3.29 -9.26
N VAL A 40 -0.39 2.72 -8.07
CA VAL A 40 0.61 2.64 -6.99
C VAL A 40 0.77 1.19 -6.53
N SER A 41 2.00 0.76 -6.25
CA SER A 41 2.28 -0.52 -5.61
C SER A 41 2.85 -0.29 -4.22
N ALA A 42 2.38 -1.05 -3.23
CA ALA A 42 2.86 -0.96 -1.85
C ALA A 42 3.03 -2.35 -1.22
N VAL A 43 3.98 -2.45 -0.29
CA VAL A 43 4.18 -3.64 0.54
C VAL A 43 3.27 -3.57 1.76
N ALA A 44 2.34 -4.51 1.86
CA ALA A 44 1.55 -4.73 3.06
C ALA A 44 2.27 -5.74 3.98
N LYS A 45 3.09 -5.22 4.88
CA LYS A 45 3.87 -6.02 5.84
C LYS A 45 2.95 -6.73 6.84
N GLY A 46 3.23 -8.01 7.11
CA GLY A 46 2.54 -8.85 8.07
C GLY A 46 1.08 -9.16 7.72
N VAL A 47 0.61 -8.79 6.52
CA VAL A 47 -0.80 -8.91 6.13
C VAL A 47 -1.30 -10.36 6.15
N ARG A 48 -0.42 -11.34 5.96
CA ARG A 48 -0.74 -12.78 5.98
C ARG A 48 -0.60 -13.44 7.35
N ARG A 49 -0.15 -12.72 8.38
CA ARG A 49 -0.09 -13.26 9.76
C ARG A 49 -1.51 -13.50 10.27
N THR A 50 -1.73 -14.56 11.05
CA THR A 50 -3.03 -14.92 11.62
C THR A 50 -3.69 -13.77 12.40
N LYS A 51 -2.89 -12.92 13.06
CA LYS A 51 -3.36 -11.76 13.84
C LYS A 51 -3.53 -10.48 13.00
N SER A 52 -3.40 -10.54 11.68
CA SER A 52 -3.53 -9.37 10.80
C SER A 52 -4.95 -8.82 10.83
N LYS A 53 -5.08 -7.51 11.10
CA LYS A 53 -6.36 -6.78 11.01
C LYS A 53 -6.79 -6.49 9.56
N PHE A 54 -5.90 -6.73 8.60
CA PHE A 54 -6.10 -6.36 7.20
C PHE A 54 -6.71 -7.48 6.34
N GLY A 55 -6.67 -8.74 6.79
CA GLY A 55 -7.46 -9.87 6.28
C GLY A 55 -7.76 -9.90 4.77
N GLY A 56 -8.98 -10.32 4.41
CA GLY A 56 -9.51 -10.30 3.03
C GLY A 56 -9.94 -8.91 2.53
N ARG A 57 -9.60 -7.83 3.23
CA ARG A 57 -9.96 -6.45 2.80
C ARG A 57 -9.08 -5.94 1.67
N LEU A 58 -8.05 -6.70 1.32
CA LEU A 58 -7.06 -6.38 0.29
C LEU A 58 -7.13 -7.38 -0.88
N GLU A 59 -8.34 -7.87 -1.14
CA GLU A 59 -8.63 -8.72 -2.29
C GLU A 59 -8.96 -7.84 -3.52
N PRO A 60 -8.69 -8.34 -4.74
CA PRO A 60 -8.95 -7.60 -5.98
C PRO A 60 -10.37 -7.03 -6.06
N PHE A 61 -10.48 -5.85 -6.66
CA PHE A 61 -11.72 -5.08 -6.86
C PHE A 61 -12.37 -4.53 -5.60
N THR A 62 -11.69 -4.58 -4.45
CA THR A 62 -12.13 -3.91 -3.23
C THR A 62 -11.75 -2.43 -3.26
N HIS A 63 -12.71 -1.55 -2.94
CA HIS A 63 -12.47 -0.12 -2.72
C HIS A 63 -12.01 0.13 -1.28
N VAL A 64 -10.92 0.89 -1.11
CA VAL A 64 -10.21 1.02 0.16
C VAL A 64 -9.73 2.46 0.42
N ASP A 65 -9.85 2.88 1.68
CA ASP A 65 -9.14 4.06 2.19
C ASP A 65 -7.70 3.65 2.55
N LEU A 66 -6.72 4.34 1.97
CA LEU A 66 -5.30 4.02 2.09
C LEU A 66 -4.55 5.08 2.89
N LEU A 67 -3.68 4.64 3.79
CA LEU A 67 -2.60 5.43 4.36
C LEU A 67 -1.29 4.79 3.93
N LEU A 68 -0.58 5.43 3.01
CA LEU A 68 0.63 4.90 2.39
C LEU A 68 1.86 5.67 2.84
N TYR A 69 2.95 4.94 3.06
CA TYR A 69 4.27 5.52 3.25
C TYR A 69 5.00 5.58 1.91
N LYS A 70 5.43 6.77 1.48
CA LYS A 70 6.27 6.91 0.29
C LYS A 70 7.71 6.50 0.61
N GLY A 71 8.00 5.21 0.39
CA GLY A 71 9.35 4.65 0.47
C GLY A 71 10.18 4.96 -0.77
N LYS A 72 11.43 4.48 -0.79
CA LYS A 72 12.23 4.39 -2.01
C LYS A 72 11.54 3.42 -2.96
N SER A 73 11.46 3.76 -4.24
CA SER A 73 10.99 2.83 -5.28
C SER A 73 11.74 1.52 -5.16
N LEU A 74 11.01 0.41 -5.20
CA LEU A 74 11.59 -0.90 -5.47
C LEU A 74 12.08 -0.86 -6.92
N ASP A 75 13.34 -0.47 -7.10
CA ASP A 75 14.11 -0.88 -8.28
C ASP A 75 14.55 -2.33 -8.08
#